data_AF-A0A640TUT4-F1
#
_entry.id   AF-A0A640TUT4-F1
#
_cell.length_a   1.000
_cell.length_b   1.000
_cell.length_c   1.000
_cell.angle_alpha   90.00
_cell.angle_beta   90.00
_cell.angle_gamma   90.00
#
_symmetry.space_group_name_H-M   'P 1'
#
loop_
_entity.id
_entity.type
_entity.pdbx_description
1 polymer ?
#
loop_
_entity_poly.entity_id
_entity_poly.type
_entity_poly.pdbx_seq_one_letter_code
_entity_poly.pdbx_strand_id
1 'polypeptide(L)'
;MPQGSDFATSPELSRLTLSCGQAQGLGGFRNPITALGQEAVMPAHLSAEQLARDLSIRDLTDPADGPHAVQLVLDRAVGGLADRWGCEVRWWRGERIVTVEDNYDNLGYRADDITRDSRYTRYVDDQRMLRSHSQRVDSGRAARAGR
;
A
#
# COMPACT_ATOMS: atom_id res chain seq x y z
N MET A 1 -50.19 5.13 -8.48
CA MET A 1 -50.93 4.85 -7.23
C MET A 1 -50.94 3.33 -7.05
N PRO A 2 -50.38 2.82 -5.94
CA PRO A 2 -49.95 1.44 -5.76
C PRO A 2 -50.92 0.62 -4.90
N GLN A 3 -50.82 -0.71 -4.95
CA GLN A 3 -51.11 -1.64 -3.84
C GLN A 3 -50.09 -2.78 -4.01
N GLY A 4 -49.17 -3.09 -3.12
CA GLY A 4 -49.26 -3.31 -1.67
C GLY A 4 -48.81 -4.77 -1.48
N SER A 5 -47.50 -5.02 -1.31
CA SER A 5 -46.84 -5.26 -0.03
C SER A 5 -47.40 -6.47 0.72
N ASP A 6 -46.62 -7.56 0.77
CA ASP A 6 -46.50 -8.43 1.94
C ASP A 6 -45.35 -9.43 1.72
N PHE A 7 -44.16 -9.09 2.22
CA PHE A 7 -43.24 -10.10 2.72
C PHE A 7 -42.77 -9.64 4.09
N ALA A 8 -43.33 -10.30 5.09
CA ALA A 8 -43.16 -10.03 6.49
C ALA A 8 -41.74 -10.36 6.97
N THR A 9 -41.21 -9.46 7.79
CA THR A 9 -40.36 -9.71 8.99
C THR A 9 -39.23 -10.75 8.93
N SER A 10 -37.99 -10.24 8.89
CA SER A 10 -36.81 -10.77 9.61
C SER A 10 -37.12 -11.06 11.10
N PRO A 11 -36.36 -11.87 11.86
CA PRO A 11 -34.91 -12.12 11.72
C PRO A 11 -34.45 -13.57 12.02
N GLU A 12 -33.23 -13.94 11.61
CA GLU A 12 -32.38 -14.90 12.37
C GLU A 12 -30.95 -14.81 11.82
N LEU A 13 -30.12 -14.08 12.59
CA LEU A 13 -28.68 -14.04 12.47
C LEU A 13 -28.13 -15.38 12.97
N SER A 14 -27.93 -16.33 12.06
CA SER A 14 -27.13 -17.51 12.37
C SER A 14 -25.66 -17.12 12.46
N ARG A 15 -25.23 -16.88 13.71
CA ARG A 15 -23.84 -16.81 14.16
C ARG A 15 -23.09 -18.07 13.73
N LEU A 16 -22.29 -17.97 12.68
CA LEU A 16 -21.20 -18.92 12.43
C LEU A 16 -20.07 -18.62 13.41
N THR A 17 -20.19 -19.21 14.60
CA THR A 17 -19.09 -19.34 15.55
C THR A 17 -18.12 -20.38 14.98
N LEU A 18 -17.00 -19.95 14.39
CA LEU A 18 -15.89 -20.88 14.16
C LEU A 18 -15.25 -21.18 15.52
N SER A 19 -15.69 -22.27 16.12
CA SER A 19 -14.98 -22.95 17.20
C SER A 19 -13.65 -23.46 16.65
N CYS A 20 -12.54 -22.82 17.03
CA CYS A 20 -11.19 -23.31 16.80
C CYS A 20 -11.03 -24.63 17.58
N GLY A 21 -11.24 -25.73 16.87
CA GLY A 21 -11.08 -27.09 17.38
C GLY A 21 -9.62 -27.35 17.73
N GLN A 22 -9.42 -27.84 18.95
CA GLN A 22 -8.18 -28.38 19.48
C GLN A 22 -7.57 -29.42 18.53
N ALA A 23 -6.43 -29.10 17.91
CA ALA A 23 -5.55 -30.10 17.31
C ALA A 23 -4.47 -30.46 18.33
N GLN A 24 -4.77 -31.44 19.17
CA GLN A 24 -3.79 -32.13 19.99
C GLN A 24 -2.96 -33.04 19.09
N GLY A 25 -1.64 -32.96 19.26
CA GLY A 25 -0.66 -33.30 18.23
C GLY A 25 -0.49 -34.78 17.90
N LEU A 26 0.27 -34.99 16.82
CA LEU A 26 1.24 -36.08 16.61
C LEU A 26 1.91 -35.80 15.25
N GLY A 27 3.25 -35.73 15.23
CA GLY A 27 4.05 -35.72 13.99
C GLY A 27 4.66 -34.37 13.63
N GLY A 28 5.88 -34.13 14.13
CA GLY A 28 6.65 -32.93 13.82
C GLY A 28 7.06 -32.83 12.36
N PHE A 29 6.39 -31.97 11.61
CA PHE A 29 7.01 -31.28 10.48
C PHE A 29 7.81 -30.10 11.05
N ARG A 30 9.09 -30.35 11.31
CA ARG A 30 10.06 -29.26 11.53
C ARG A 30 10.15 -28.49 10.22
N ASN A 31 9.52 -27.33 10.14
CA ASN A 31 9.87 -26.35 9.11
C ASN A 31 11.35 -25.99 9.33
N PRO A 32 12.26 -26.24 8.36
CA PRO A 32 13.69 -25.95 8.52
C PRO A 32 13.99 -24.44 8.52
N ILE A 33 12.99 -23.57 8.38
CA ILE A 33 13.15 -22.11 8.32
C ILE A 33 13.05 -21.45 9.72
N THR A 34 12.69 -22.17 10.78
CA THR A 34 12.48 -21.56 12.12
C THR A 34 13.76 -21.48 12.98
N ALA A 35 14.94 -21.76 12.43
CA ALA A 35 16.20 -21.75 13.20
C ALA A 35 17.36 -21.01 12.51
N LEU A 36 17.07 -19.93 11.79
CA LEU A 36 18.05 -18.87 11.62
C LEU A 36 17.58 -17.72 12.51
N GLY A 37 18.36 -17.45 13.55
CA GLY A 37 18.15 -16.28 14.39
C GLY A 37 17.96 -15.07 13.50
N GLN A 38 16.79 -14.44 13.61
CA GLN A 38 16.54 -13.14 13.00
C GLN A 38 17.37 -12.12 13.79
N GLU A 39 18.66 -12.08 13.51
CA GLU A 39 19.44 -10.88 13.68
C GLU A 39 18.70 -9.81 12.85
N ALA A 40 18.33 -8.70 13.48
CA ALA A 40 17.68 -7.61 12.77
C ALA A 40 18.64 -7.17 11.65
N VAL A 41 18.39 -7.65 10.43
CA VAL A 41 19.17 -7.25 9.26
C VAL A 41 18.80 -5.80 9.05
N MET A 42 19.68 -4.89 9.46
CA MET A 42 19.59 -3.50 9.07
C MET A 42 19.45 -3.48 7.56
N PRO A 43 18.38 -2.89 7.01
CA PRO A 43 18.19 -2.88 5.58
C PRO A 43 19.40 -2.25 4.91
N ALA A 44 19.95 -2.90 3.89
CA ALA A 44 21.06 -2.33 3.14
C ALA A 44 20.62 -0.98 2.54
N HIS A 45 21.27 0.10 2.97
CA HIS A 45 20.98 1.44 2.48
C HIS A 45 21.57 1.67 1.10
N LEU A 46 20.89 2.48 0.29
CA LEU A 46 21.41 2.93 -0.99
C LEU A 46 22.68 3.79 -0.80
N SER A 47 23.67 3.56 -1.66
CA SER A 47 24.75 4.53 -1.85
C SER A 47 24.20 5.83 -2.47
N ALA A 48 24.95 6.93 -2.34
CA ALA A 48 24.57 8.20 -2.94
C ALA A 48 24.39 8.10 -4.47
N GLU A 49 25.23 7.31 -5.13
CA GLU A 49 25.16 7.08 -6.57
C GLU A 49 23.95 6.22 -6.95
N GLN A 50 23.60 5.21 -6.13
CA GLN A 50 22.39 4.43 -6.34
C GLN A 50 21.14 5.30 -6.19
N LEU A 51 21.09 6.12 -5.13
CA LEU A 51 19.99 7.05 -4.90
C LEU A 51 19.83 8.05 -6.05
N ALA A 52 20.94 8.65 -6.51
CA ALA A 52 20.90 9.59 -7.63
C ALA A 52 20.40 8.93 -8.93
N ARG A 53 20.84 7.70 -9.23
CA ARG A 53 20.36 6.94 -10.38
C ARG A 53 18.87 6.65 -10.27
N ASP A 54 18.41 6.17 -9.12
CA ASP A 54 17.00 5.79 -8.95
C ASP A 54 16.07 7.01 -8.99
N LEU A 55 16.51 8.17 -8.46
CA LEU A 55 15.77 9.43 -8.55
C LEU A 55 15.74 10.02 -9.96
N SER A 56 16.72 9.69 -10.81
CA SER A 56 16.74 10.13 -12.22
C SER A 56 15.71 9.42 -13.11
N ILE A 57 15.07 8.35 -12.59
CA ILE A 57 14.04 7.62 -13.34
C ILE A 57 12.81 8.52 -13.52
N ARG A 58 12.50 8.81 -14.78
CA ARG A 58 11.38 9.63 -15.22
C ARG A 58 10.02 9.11 -14.71
N ASP A 59 9.09 10.01 -14.37
CA ASP A 59 7.69 9.61 -14.12
C ASP A 59 6.95 9.40 -15.44
N LEU A 60 6.62 8.16 -15.76
CA LEU A 60 5.89 7.82 -16.99
C LEU A 60 4.41 8.25 -16.95
N THR A 61 3.89 8.58 -15.77
CA THR A 61 2.53 9.11 -15.58
C THR A 61 2.48 10.63 -15.70
N ASP A 62 3.62 11.31 -15.83
CA ASP A 62 3.69 12.76 -15.99
C ASP A 62 3.82 13.16 -17.47
N PRO A 63 2.82 13.87 -18.03
CA PRO A 63 2.91 14.43 -19.38
C PRO A 63 4.02 15.47 -19.52
N ALA A 64 4.39 16.17 -18.43
CA ALA A 64 5.48 17.16 -18.46
C ALA A 64 6.84 16.51 -18.76
N ASP A 65 7.01 15.25 -18.39
CA ASP A 65 8.21 14.49 -18.72
C ASP A 65 8.15 13.88 -20.14
N GLY A 66 7.04 14.03 -20.87
CA GLY A 66 6.82 13.58 -22.25
C GLY A 66 5.65 12.59 -22.41
N PRO A 67 5.29 12.18 -23.64
CA PRO A 67 4.21 11.22 -23.87
C PRO A 67 4.61 9.78 -23.51
N HIS A 68 3.69 9.01 -22.93
CA HIS A 68 3.89 7.57 -22.67
C HIS A 68 2.56 6.78 -22.67
N ALA A 69 2.59 5.51 -23.08
CA ALA A 69 1.39 4.67 -23.19
C ALA A 69 0.64 4.46 -21.85
N VAL A 70 1.34 4.50 -20.72
CA VAL A 70 0.73 4.40 -19.37
C VAL A 70 -0.25 5.55 -19.12
N GLN A 71 0.00 6.74 -19.68
CA GLN A 71 -0.91 7.89 -19.55
C GLN A 71 -2.27 7.56 -20.17
N LEU A 72 -2.28 6.88 -21.33
CA LEU A 72 -3.52 6.47 -21.99
C LEU A 72 -4.34 5.45 -21.18
N VAL A 73 -3.68 4.61 -20.38
CA VAL A 73 -4.35 3.66 -19.48
C VAL A 73 -4.92 4.41 -18.29
N LEU A 74 -4.12 5.30 -17.72
CA LEU A 74 -4.46 6.11 -16.57
C LEU A 74 -5.65 7.05 -16.86
N ASP A 75 -5.64 7.74 -18.00
CA ASP A 75 -6.70 8.64 -18.44
C ASP A 75 -8.04 7.89 -18.60
N ARG A 76 -8.02 6.70 -19.19
CA ARG A 76 -9.23 5.89 -19.34
C ARG A 76 -9.78 5.41 -18.00
N ALA A 77 -8.90 4.95 -17.12
CA ALA A 77 -9.31 4.50 -15.79
C ALA A 77 -9.91 5.66 -15.00
N VAL A 78 -9.21 6.79 -14.92
CA VAL A 78 -9.62 7.96 -14.16
C VAL A 78 -10.89 8.60 -14.72
N GLY A 79 -10.97 8.79 -16.05
CA GLY A 79 -12.17 9.33 -16.70
C GLY A 79 -13.39 8.45 -16.48
N GLY A 80 -13.27 7.13 -16.66
CA GLY A 80 -14.39 6.21 -16.43
C GLY A 80 -14.88 6.20 -14.98
N LEU A 81 -13.99 6.41 -14.00
CA LEU A 81 -14.36 6.53 -12.59
C LEU A 81 -15.03 7.88 -12.30
N ALA A 82 -14.49 8.98 -12.83
CA ALA A 82 -15.04 10.33 -12.68
C ALA A 82 -16.46 10.41 -13.23
N ASP A 83 -16.69 9.88 -14.44
CA ASP A 83 -18.00 9.87 -15.10
C ASP A 83 -19.01 9.02 -14.31
N ARG A 84 -18.58 7.86 -13.82
CA ARG A 84 -19.45 6.94 -13.05
C ARG A 84 -19.91 7.55 -11.73
N TRP A 85 -19.05 8.29 -11.05
CA TRP A 85 -19.35 8.86 -9.73
C TRP A 85 -19.73 10.33 -9.76
N GLY A 86 -19.61 11.01 -10.91
CA GLY A 86 -19.88 12.44 -11.04
C GLY A 86 -18.97 13.29 -10.16
N CYS A 87 -17.70 12.91 -10.01
CA CYS A 87 -16.76 13.57 -9.09
C CYS A 87 -15.59 14.23 -9.82
N GLU A 88 -15.03 15.25 -9.18
CA GLU A 88 -13.81 15.90 -9.64
C GLU A 88 -12.59 15.01 -9.34
N VAL A 89 -11.69 14.92 -10.32
CA VAL A 89 -10.40 14.24 -10.16
C VAL A 89 -9.34 15.28 -9.81
N ARG A 90 -8.60 15.01 -8.73
CA ARG A 90 -7.44 15.80 -8.34
C ARG A 90 -6.17 14.97 -8.46
N TRP A 91 -5.22 15.47 -9.25
CA TRP A 91 -3.90 14.90 -9.38
C TRP A 91 -3.01 15.32 -8.23
N TRP A 92 -2.32 14.35 -7.61
CA TRP A 92 -1.33 14.65 -6.60
C TRP A 92 -0.09 13.77 -6.79
N ARG A 93 1.06 14.44 -6.97
CA ARG A 93 2.37 13.80 -7.09
C ARG A 93 3.12 14.05 -5.80
N GLY A 94 3.11 13.07 -4.91
CA GLY A 94 3.84 13.15 -3.64
C GLY A 94 5.35 13.00 -3.83
N GLU A 95 6.08 13.21 -2.73
CA GLU A 95 7.53 12.99 -2.64
C GLU A 95 7.91 11.56 -3.06
N ARG A 96 9.13 11.42 -3.59
CA ARG A 96 9.71 10.11 -3.95
C ARG A 96 10.40 9.44 -2.75
N ILE A 97 11.02 10.25 -1.89
CA ILE A 97 11.58 9.81 -0.61
C ILE A 97 10.52 10.05 0.47
N VAL A 98 10.14 8.99 1.17
CA VAL A 98 9.10 9.00 2.20
C VAL A 98 9.63 8.37 3.48
N THR A 99 8.93 8.59 4.61
CA THR A 99 9.25 7.88 5.84
C THR A 99 8.81 6.42 5.75
N VAL A 100 9.51 5.53 6.45
CA VAL A 100 9.09 4.13 6.64
C VAL A 100 7.73 4.09 7.34
N GLU A 101 7.49 5.03 8.25
CA GLU A 101 6.21 5.16 8.96
C GLU A 101 5.04 5.40 8.01
N ASP A 102 5.15 6.37 7.10
CA ASP A 102 4.08 6.68 6.15
C ASP A 102 3.91 5.59 5.09
N ASN A 103 5.00 4.98 4.64
CA ASN A 103 4.92 3.93 3.63
C ASN A 103 4.39 2.60 4.22
N TYR A 104 4.65 2.30 5.50
CA TYR A 104 4.36 0.97 6.04
C TYR A 104 3.67 0.98 7.41
N ASP A 105 4.20 1.66 8.44
CA ASP A 105 3.67 1.55 9.81
C ASP A 105 2.22 2.05 9.89
N ASN A 106 1.92 3.19 9.28
CA ASN A 106 0.59 3.79 9.22
C ASN A 106 -0.41 2.96 8.40
N LEU A 107 0.08 1.97 7.63
CA LEU A 107 -0.75 1.03 6.88
C LEU A 107 -0.86 -0.34 7.59
N GLY A 108 -0.27 -0.49 8.78
CA GLY A 108 -0.36 -1.69 9.59
C GLY A 108 0.57 -2.84 9.18
N TYR A 109 1.56 -2.58 8.31
CA TYR A 109 2.61 -3.57 8.02
C TYR A 109 3.45 -3.81 9.27
N ARG A 110 3.79 -5.07 9.52
CA ARG A 110 4.68 -5.45 10.61
C ARG A 110 6.13 -5.21 10.21
N ALA A 111 7.00 -5.01 11.20
CA ALA A 111 8.43 -4.82 10.97
C ALA A 111 9.11 -6.03 10.31
N ASP A 112 8.57 -7.24 10.53
CA ASP A 112 9.06 -8.52 10.01
C ASP A 112 8.40 -8.95 8.68
N ASP A 113 7.54 -8.11 8.09
CA ASP A 113 6.90 -8.42 6.82
C ASP A 113 7.93 -8.47 5.68
N ILE A 114 7.83 -9.50 4.84
CA ILE A 114 8.75 -9.70 3.70
C ILE A 114 8.77 -8.50 2.74
N THR A 115 7.69 -7.72 2.66
CA THR A 115 7.62 -6.51 1.85
C THR A 115 8.63 -5.44 2.30
N ARG A 116 9.04 -5.44 3.57
CA ARG A 116 10.06 -4.54 4.14
C ARG A 116 11.49 -5.03 3.96
N ASP A 117 11.69 -6.23 3.44
CA ASP A 117 13.03 -6.75 3.15
C ASP A 117 13.71 -5.87 2.08
N SER A 118 15.01 -5.59 2.25
CA SER A 118 15.80 -4.73 1.35
C SER A 118 15.90 -5.27 -0.08
N ARG A 119 15.58 -6.56 -0.30
CA ARG A 119 15.41 -7.14 -1.64
C ARG A 119 14.27 -6.50 -2.41
N TYR A 120 13.24 -6.01 -1.72
CA TYR A 120 12.03 -5.43 -2.33
C TYR A 120 11.88 -3.93 -2.03
N THR A 121 12.55 -3.45 -0.97
CA THR A 121 12.47 -2.07 -0.53
C THR A 121 13.82 -1.37 -0.62
N ARG A 122 13.81 -0.15 -1.16
CA ARG A 122 15.01 0.68 -1.30
C ARG A 122 15.10 1.72 -0.19
N TYR A 123 15.87 1.42 0.85
CA TYR A 123 16.07 2.30 1.99
C TYR A 123 17.14 3.36 1.71
N VAL A 124 16.83 4.61 2.05
CA VAL A 124 17.78 5.74 2.01
C VAL A 124 18.56 5.77 3.32
N ASP A 125 17.86 5.57 4.43
CA ASP A 125 18.39 5.41 5.79
C ASP A 125 17.39 4.63 6.65
N ASP A 126 17.66 4.54 7.96
CA ASP A 126 16.84 3.79 8.92
C ASP A 126 15.37 4.24 8.97
N GLN A 127 15.08 5.49 8.58
CA GLN A 127 13.76 6.11 8.72
C GLN A 127 13.13 6.48 7.37
N ARG A 128 13.89 6.45 6.28
CA ARG A 128 13.45 6.92 4.96
C ARG A 128 13.75 5.93 3.85
N MET A 129 12.88 5.91 2.85
CA MET A 129 12.96 5.00 1.72
C MET A 129 12.42 5.63 0.44
N LEU A 130 12.75 5.06 -0.72
CA LEU A 130 12.01 5.33 -1.94
C LEU A 130 10.64 4.65 -1.85
N ARG A 131 9.57 5.41 -2.06
CA ARG A 131 8.20 4.89 -1.93
C ARG A 131 8.00 3.62 -2.76
N SER A 132 7.42 2.58 -2.17
CA SER A 132 7.17 1.30 -2.88
C SER A 132 5.80 1.26 -3.55
N HIS A 133 4.87 2.11 -3.10
CA HIS A 133 3.54 2.22 -3.67
C HIS A 133 2.97 3.63 -3.54
N SER A 134 2.04 3.98 -4.41
CA SER A 134 1.27 5.22 -4.36
C SER A 134 0.14 5.10 -3.35
N GLN A 135 0.44 5.24 -2.04
CA GLN A 135 -0.56 5.25 -0.98
C GLN A 135 -0.38 6.45 -0.06
N ARG A 136 -1.50 6.81 0.59
CA ARG A 136 -1.81 8.02 1.37
C ARG A 136 -0.72 9.10 1.39
N VAL A 137 -0.92 10.13 0.57
CA VAL A 137 -0.42 11.46 0.93
C VAL A 137 -1.47 12.15 1.78
N ASP A 138 -1.14 12.48 3.02
CA ASP A 138 -1.97 13.35 3.84
C ASP A 138 -1.97 14.77 3.28
N SER A 139 -2.99 15.06 2.46
CA SER A 139 -3.30 16.39 1.96
C SER A 139 -3.52 17.43 3.08
N GLY A 140 -3.77 16.99 4.32
CA GLY A 140 -3.89 17.82 5.51
C GLY A 140 -2.57 18.40 6.04
N ARG A 141 -1.41 17.77 5.77
CA ARG A 141 -0.09 18.28 6.21
C ARG A 141 0.44 19.37 5.28
N ALA A 142 0.23 19.24 3.97
CA ALA A 142 0.58 20.25 2.97
C ALA A 142 -0.15 21.59 3.21
N ALA A 143 -1.39 21.56 3.72
CA ALA A 143 -2.17 22.77 4.03
C ALA A 143 -1.70 23.53 5.30
N ARG A 144 -0.81 22.96 6.12
CA ARG A 144 -0.28 23.61 7.34
C ARG A 144 1.10 24.25 7.14
N ALA A 145 1.86 23.85 6.12
CA ALA A 145 3.18 24.42 5.82
C ALA A 145 3.12 25.73 5.00
N GLY A 146 1.92 26.16 4.59
CA GLY A 146 1.69 27.40 3.84
C GLY A 146 0.91 28.48 4.60
N ARG A 147 1.05 28.54 5.93
CA ARG A 147 0.51 29.61 6.78
C ARG A 147 1.59 30.22 7.65
#